data_AF-A0A1H1QEA1-F1
#
_entry.id   AF-A0A1H1QEA1-F1
#
_cell.length_a   1.000
_cell.length_b   1.000
_cell.length_c   1.000
_cell.angle_alpha   90.00
_cell.angle_beta   90.00
_cell.angle_gamma   90.00
#
_symmetry.space_group_name_H-M   'P 1'
#
loop_
_entity.id
_entity.type
_entity.pdbx_description
1 polymer ?
#
loop_
_entity_poly.entity_id
_entity_poly.type
_entity_poly.pdbx_seq_one_letter_code
_entity_poly.pdbx_strand_id
1 'polypeptide(L)'
;MMEKDSPLITRDWLAIERTKLANERTFLAYFRTFLVILGTGVTILKLEFFSDLKSYGIILIIVSAVLLIIGLYRLISVRKTIRKHYDL
;
A
#
# COMPACT_ATOMS: atom_id res chain seq x y z
N MET A 1 17.53 -3.37 31.87
CA MET A 1 18.21 -4.59 31.39
C MET A 1 17.14 -5.60 31.06
N MET A 2 16.83 -5.86 29.78
CA MET A 2 16.04 -7.02 29.38
C MET A 2 16.47 -7.48 27.99
N GLU A 3 16.44 -8.79 27.81
CA GLU A 3 17.50 -9.60 27.23
C GLU A 3 17.81 -9.40 25.75
N LYS A 4 19.12 -9.45 25.53
CA LYS A 4 19.87 -9.62 24.31
C LYS A 4 19.82 -11.10 23.87
N ASP A 5 19.54 -11.33 22.59
CA ASP A 5 19.90 -12.52 21.81
C ASP A 5 19.39 -13.90 22.29
N SER A 6 18.08 -14.13 22.36
CA SER A 6 17.55 -15.50 22.20
C SER A 6 17.39 -15.80 20.71
N PRO A 7 17.99 -16.87 20.14
CA PRO A 7 17.74 -17.25 18.76
C PRO A 7 16.25 -17.50 18.62
N LEU A 8 15.57 -16.72 17.78
CA LEU A 8 14.15 -16.92 17.48
C LEU A 8 13.93 -18.41 17.21
N ILE A 9 13.11 -19.06 18.02
CA ILE A 9 12.62 -20.39 17.69
C ILE A 9 11.98 -20.27 16.30
N THR A 10 12.14 -21.27 15.43
CA THR A 10 11.65 -21.24 14.04
C THR A 10 10.17 -20.82 13.92
N ARG A 11 9.39 -21.03 14.98
CA ARG A 11 8.01 -20.57 15.16
C ARG A 11 7.86 -19.06 15.21
N ASP A 12 8.73 -18.35 15.92
CA ASP A 12 8.65 -16.89 16.08
C ASP A 12 9.03 -16.20 14.77
N TRP A 13 10.02 -16.73 14.06
CA TRP A 13 10.33 -16.30 12.69
C TRP A 13 9.15 -16.49 11.74
N LEU A 14 8.51 -17.67 11.78
CA LEU A 14 7.33 -17.96 10.97
C LEU A 14 6.12 -17.09 11.34
N ALA A 15 5.99 -16.68 12.60
CA ALA A 15 4.95 -15.73 13.02
C ALA A 15 5.20 -14.32 12.46
N ILE A 16 6.45 -13.85 12.47
CA ILE A 16 6.85 -12.57 11.87
C ILE A 16 6.58 -12.58 10.36
N GLU A 17 6.98 -13.62 9.63
CA GLU A 17 6.77 -13.71 8.17
C GLU A 17 5.26 -13.67 7.82
N ARG A 18 4.41 -14.33 8.62
CA ARG A 18 2.94 -14.28 8.43
C ARG A 18 2.36 -12.88 8.61
N THR A 19 2.83 -12.13 9.62
CA THR A 19 2.35 -10.75 9.86
C THR A 19 2.82 -9.80 8.75
N LYS A 20 4.06 -9.97 8.28
CA LYS A 20 4.61 -9.23 7.14
C LYS A 20 3.84 -9.51 5.85
N LEU A 21 3.61 -10.79 5.53
CA LEU A 21 2.85 -11.19 4.34
C LEU A 21 1.40 -10.69 4.39
N ALA A 22 0.79 -10.67 5.58
CA ALA A 22 -0.53 -10.09 5.76
C ALA A 22 -0.56 -8.60 5.48
N ASN A 23 0.46 -7.85 5.91
CA ASN A 23 0.56 -6.43 5.64
C ASN A 23 0.88 -6.11 4.17
N GLU A 24 1.73 -6.91 3.52
CA GLU A 24 1.99 -6.79 2.08
C GLU A 24 0.72 -7.07 1.26
N ARG A 25 -0.09 -8.06 1.66
CA ARG A 25 -1.42 -8.29 1.05
C ARG A 25 -2.34 -7.08 1.19
N THR A 26 -2.38 -6.45 2.37
CA THR A 26 -3.16 -5.23 2.59
C THR A 26 -2.68 -4.10 1.69
N PHE A 27 -1.37 -3.91 1.55
CA PHE A 27 -0.80 -2.94 0.60
C PHE A 27 -1.21 -3.24 -0.85
N LEU A 28 -1.10 -4.50 -1.30
CA LEU A 28 -1.48 -4.89 -2.66
C LEU A 28 -2.99 -4.69 -2.92
N ALA A 29 -3.84 -4.83 -1.90
CA ALA A 29 -5.25 -4.50 -2.00
C ALA A 29 -5.47 -2.99 -2.21
N TYR A 30 -4.79 -2.12 -1.45
CA TYR A 30 -4.81 -0.66 -1.69
C TYR A 30 -4.29 -0.31 -3.08
N PHE A 31 -3.18 -0.92 -3.51
CA PHE A 31 -2.60 -0.69 -4.83
C PHE A 31 -3.55 -1.11 -5.97
N ARG A 32 -4.26 -2.24 -5.82
CA ARG A 32 -5.30 -2.66 -6.76
C ARG A 32 -6.41 -1.62 -6.87
N THR A 33 -6.94 -1.14 -5.74
CA THR A 33 -8.01 -0.13 -5.76
C THR A 33 -7.56 1.17 -6.42
N PHE A 34 -6.31 1.57 -6.18
CA PHE A 34 -5.69 2.71 -6.86
C PHE A 34 -5.68 2.54 -8.38
N LEU A 35 -5.17 1.40 -8.89
CA LEU A 35 -5.05 1.16 -10.33
C LEU A 35 -6.41 1.15 -11.03
N VAL A 36 -7.42 0.57 -10.39
CA VAL A 36 -8.79 0.56 -10.94
C VAL A 36 -9.33 1.98 -11.07
N ILE A 37 -9.24 2.77 -9.99
CA ILE A 37 -9.75 4.16 -9.98
C ILE A 37 -8.97 5.03 -10.98
N LEU A 38 -7.63 4.90 -11.02
CA LEU A 38 -6.80 5.64 -11.97
C LEU A 38 -7.13 5.26 -13.41
N GLY A 39 -7.26 3.97 -13.70
CA GLY A 39 -7.66 3.47 -15.02
C GLY A 39 -9.01 4.04 -15.44
N THR A 40 -10.01 3.98 -14.57
CA THR A 40 -11.34 4.57 -14.82
C THR A 40 -11.26 6.08 -15.06
N GLY A 41 -10.50 6.83 -14.25
CA GLY A 41 -10.32 8.27 -14.43
C GLY A 41 -9.66 8.63 -15.77
N VAL A 42 -8.63 7.87 -16.17
CA VAL A 42 -7.96 8.04 -17.46
C VAL A 42 -8.90 7.69 -18.62
N THR A 43 -9.67 6.61 -18.52
CA THR A 43 -10.66 6.23 -19.54
C THR A 43 -11.72 7.32 -19.75
N ILE A 44 -12.25 7.91 -18.66
CA ILE A 44 -13.21 9.01 -18.73
C ILE A 44 -12.60 10.24 -19.39
N LEU A 45 -11.35 10.57 -19.09
CA LEU A 45 -10.63 11.70 -19.69
C LEU A 45 -10.36 11.52 -21.19
N LYS A 46 -10.08 10.29 -21.63
CA LYS A 46 -9.74 9.98 -23.03
C LYS A 46 -10.96 9.83 -23.94
N LEU A 47 -12.11 9.47 -23.40
CA LEU A 47 -13.33 9.26 -24.19
C LEU A 47 -14.05 10.59 -24.43
N GLU A 48 -14.10 11.02 -25.69
CA GLU A 48 -14.73 12.29 -26.09
C GLU A 48 -16.25 12.35 -25.80
N PHE A 49 -16.90 11.18 -25.77
CA PHE A 49 -18.31 11.01 -25.37
C PHE A 49 -18.61 11.48 -23.94
N PHE A 50 -17.60 11.59 -23.08
CA PHE A 50 -17.73 11.96 -21.67
C PHE A 50 -17.25 13.39 -21.39
N SER A 51 -17.42 14.32 -22.34
CA SER A 51 -16.97 15.70 -22.19
C SER A 51 -17.52 16.40 -20.94
N ASP A 52 -18.78 16.15 -20.56
CA ASP A 52 -19.38 16.66 -19.32
C ASP A 52 -18.80 16.01 -18.05
N LEU A 53 -18.26 14.79 -18.18
CA LEU A 53 -17.69 14.02 -17.09
C LEU A 53 -16.17 14.22 -16.92
N LYS A 54 -15.51 15.01 -17.78
CA LYS A 54 -14.08 15.30 -17.68
C LYS A 54 -13.69 15.88 -16.31
N SER A 55 -14.56 16.71 -15.73
CA SER A 55 -14.38 17.25 -14.37
C SER A 55 -14.30 16.14 -13.32
N TYR A 56 -15.18 15.13 -13.40
CA TYR A 56 -15.15 13.97 -12.52
C TYR A 56 -13.92 13.07 -12.75
N GLY A 57 -13.45 12.96 -14.00
CA GLY A 57 -12.21 12.24 -14.33
C GLY A 57 -10.99 12.83 -13.62
N ILE A 58 -10.89 14.16 -13.55
CA ILE A 58 -9.81 14.84 -12.81
C ILE A 58 -9.91 14.55 -11.31
N ILE A 59 -11.11 14.60 -10.73
CA ILE A 59 -11.34 14.26 -9.32
C ILE A 59 -10.91 12.82 -9.04
N LEU A 60 -11.27 11.86 -9.90
CA LEU A 60 -10.85 10.46 -9.76
C LEU A 60 -9.32 10.32 -9.79
N ILE A 61 -8.63 11.04 -10.67
CA ILE A 61 -7.17 11.01 -10.73
C ILE A 61 -6.56 11.56 -9.44
N ILE A 62 -7.06 12.68 -8.91
CA ILE A 62 -6.59 13.25 -7.63
C ILE A 62 -6.82 12.25 -6.49
N VAL A 63 -8.02 11.67 -6.40
CA VAL A 63 -8.34 10.66 -5.38
C VAL A 63 -7.42 9.44 -5.49
N SER A 64 -7.13 8.99 -6.71
CA SER A 64 -6.20 7.89 -6.95
C SER A 64 -4.79 8.23 -6.46
N ALA A 65 -4.29 9.44 -6.73
CA ALA A 65 -2.98 9.88 -6.25
C ALA A 65 -2.92 9.89 -4.72
N VAL A 66 -3.97 10.37 -4.05
CA VAL A 66 -4.08 10.34 -2.58
C VAL A 66 -4.08 8.89 -2.05
N LEU A 67 -4.85 7.99 -2.66
CA LEU A 67 -4.87 6.57 -2.27
C LEU A 67 -3.50 5.91 -2.45
N LEU A 68 -2.76 6.25 -3.51
CA LEU A 68 -1.41 5.76 -3.72
C LEU A 68 -0.43 6.28 -2.66
N ILE A 69 -0.51 7.56 -2.30
CA ILE A 69 0.33 8.14 -1.24
C ILE A 69 0.05 7.45 0.09
N ILE A 70 -1.22 7.24 0.46
CA ILE A 70 -1.62 6.52 1.68
C ILE A 70 -1.10 5.08 1.65
N GLY A 71 -1.23 4.39 0.51
CA GLY A 71 -0.74 3.03 0.32
C GLY A 71 0.79 2.94 0.49
N LEU A 72 1.54 3.83 -0.16
CA LEU A 72 2.99 3.90 -0.04
C LEU A 72 3.43 4.21 1.39
N TYR A 73 2.80 5.21 2.04
CA TYR A 73 3.12 5.57 3.42
C TYR A 73 2.94 4.39 4.36
N ARG A 74 1.85 3.62 4.19
CA ARG A 74 1.59 2.42 5.00
C ARG A 74 2.61 1.31 4.75
N LEU A 75 3.02 1.09 3.50
CA LEU A 75 4.06 0.12 3.15
C LEU A 75 5.42 0.50 3.77
N ILE A 76 5.82 1.77 3.62
CA ILE A 76 7.08 2.28 4.14
C ILE A 76 7.08 2.27 5.65
N SER A 77 5.99 2.68 6.31
CA SER A 77 5.87 2.68 7.77
C SER A 77 6.05 1.29 8.35
N VAL A 78 5.42 0.25 7.76
CA VAL A 78 5.62 -1.12 8.22
C VAL A 78 7.03 -1.64 7.94
N ARG A 79 7.61 -1.34 6.77
CA ARG A 79 9.01 -1.68 6.50
C ARG A 79 9.99 -0.96 7.43
N LYS A 80 9.67 0.25 7.88
CA LYS A 80 10.50 1.04 8.80
C LYS A 80 10.39 0.53 10.24
N THR A 81 9.21 0.10 10.69
CA THR A 81 9.02 -0.54 12.00
C THR A 81 9.83 -1.83 12.12
N ILE A 82 9.86 -2.66 11.07
CA ILE A 82 10.63 -3.91 11.07
C ILE A 82 12.13 -3.63 11.14
N ARG A 83 12.62 -2.64 10.37
CA ARG A 83 14.05 -2.27 10.33
C ARG A 83 14.56 -1.59 11.61
N LYS A 84 13.68 -1.03 12.44
CA LYS A 84 14.06 -0.39 13.72
C LYS A 84 14.09 -1.38 14.90
N HIS A 85 13.44 -2.54 14.78
CA HIS A 85 13.45 -3.58 15.83
C HIS A 85 14.46 -4.70 15.57
N TYR A 86 14.85 -4.90 14.31
CA TYR A 86 15.98 -5.75 13.95
C TYR A 86 17.03 -4.86 13.30
N ASP A 87 17.94 -4.32 14.11
CA ASP A 87 19.22 -3.82 13.62
C ASP A 87 19.95 -5.00 12.96
N LEU A 88 19.90 -5.03 11.63
CA LEU A 88 20.94 -5.59 10.77
C LEU A 88 21.81 -4.43 10.28
#